data_AF-A0A1U8MCA8-F1
#
_entry.id   AF-A0A1U8MCA8-F1
#
_cell.length_a   1.000
_cell.length_b   1.000
_cell.length_c   1.000
_cell.angle_alpha   90.00
_cell.angle_beta   90.00
_cell.angle_gamma   90.00
#
_symmetry.space_group_name_H-M   'P 1'
#
loop_
_entity.id
_entity.type
_entity.pdbx_description
1 polymer ?
#
loop_
_entity_poly.entity_id
_entity_poly.type
_entity_poly.pdbx_seq_one_letter_code
_entity_poly.pdbx_strand_id
1 'polypeptide(L)'
;MANIIVAQLLYLDVVDPQKDIVMYVNSPGGSVTAGMAIFDVMRHIRPDVSTVCVGLAASMGAFLLSAGTKGKRYSLPNSRVMIHQPLCGAEGGQTDIDIQANEMLHHKADLNLNIFLTHAALLLKSACFVLFLPLQLL
;
A
#
# COMPACT_ATOMS: atom_id res chain seq x y z
N MET A 1 10.75 -1.10 -9.76
CA MET A 1 10.96 -1.41 -8.33
C MET A 1 10.15 -2.62 -7.87
N ALA A 2 8.85 -2.69 -8.15
CA ALA A 2 7.98 -3.79 -7.67
C ALA A 2 8.51 -5.20 -7.94
N ASN A 3 9.00 -5.49 -9.15
CA ASN A 3 9.53 -6.81 -9.50
C ASN A 3 10.65 -7.29 -8.57
N ILE A 4 11.51 -6.38 -8.09
CA ILE A 4 12.61 -6.71 -7.18
C ILE A 4 12.04 -7.08 -5.80
N ILE A 5 11.07 -6.30 -5.30
CA ILE A 5 10.42 -6.55 -4.02
C ILE A 5 9.69 -7.90 -4.06
N VAL A 6 8.92 -8.15 -5.12
CA VAL A 6 8.21 -9.43 -5.32
C VAL A 6 9.18 -10.61 -5.34
N ALA A 7 10.26 -10.53 -6.12
CA ALA A 7 11.26 -11.58 -6.17
C ALA A 7 11.91 -11.85 -4.81
N GLN A 8 12.21 -10.79 -4.03
CA GLN A 8 12.77 -10.93 -2.69
C GLN A 8 11.81 -11.57 -1.70
N LEU A 9 10.52 -11.20 -1.73
CA LEU A 9 9.50 -11.81 -0.87
C LEU A 9 9.35 -13.30 -1.16
N LEU A 10 9.24 -13.67 -2.44
CA LEU A 10 9.15 -15.08 -2.86
C LEU A 10 10.41 -15.86 -2.50
N TYR A 11 11.59 -15.24 -2.66
CA TYR A 11 12.85 -15.87 -2.27
C TYR A 11 12.90 -16.13 -0.76
N LEU A 12 12.53 -15.14 0.07
CA LEU A 12 12.54 -15.28 1.53
C LEU A 12 11.54 -16.34 2.01
N ASP A 13 10.38 -16.46 1.36
CA ASP A 13 9.42 -17.55 1.63
C ASP A 13 10.03 -18.95 1.40
N VAL A 14 10.86 -19.11 0.37
CA VAL A 14 11.53 -20.39 0.09
C VAL A 14 12.69 -20.65 1.05
N VAL A 15 13.47 -19.62 1.40
CA VAL A 15 14.66 -19.75 2.25
C VAL A 15 14.31 -20.15 3.68
N ASP A 16 13.34 -19.46 4.29
CA ASP A 16 12.89 -19.77 5.64
C ASP A 16 11.44 -19.31 5.83
N PRO A 17 10.45 -20.19 5.59
CA PRO A 17 9.03 -19.83 5.66
C PRO A 17 8.53 -19.54 7.08
N GLN A 18 9.32 -19.82 8.13
CA GLN A 18 8.93 -19.60 9.53
C GLN A 18 9.43 -18.26 10.06
N LYS A 19 10.35 -17.61 9.35
CA LYS A 19 10.96 -16.37 9.80
C LYS A 19 10.22 -15.16 9.25
N ASP A 20 9.74 -14.31 10.15
CA ASP A 20 9.16 -13.01 9.81
C ASP A 20 10.04 -12.20 8.85
N ILE A 21 9.40 -11.60 7.85
CA ILE A 21 10.04 -10.65 6.94
C ILE A 21 9.80 -9.24 7.46
N VAL A 22 10.86 -8.43 7.55
CA VAL A 22 10.74 -7.01 7.90
C VAL A 22 10.90 -6.15 6.65
N MET A 23 9.83 -5.45 6.29
CA MET A 23 9.76 -4.56 5.15
C MET A 23 9.79 -3.09 5.61
N TYR A 24 10.89 -2.40 5.31
CA TYR A 24 11.03 -0.97 5.56
C TYR A 24 10.41 -0.16 4.42
N VAL A 25 9.52 0.78 4.77
CA VAL A 25 8.78 1.60 3.81
C VAL A 25 9.20 3.06 3.94
N ASN A 26 9.88 3.54 2.89
CA ASN A 26 10.16 4.95 2.65
C ASN A 26 9.81 5.26 1.19
N SER A 27 8.56 5.62 0.92
CA SER A 27 8.06 5.81 -0.43
C SER A 27 7.01 6.91 -0.49
N PRO A 28 7.09 7.82 -1.49
CA PRO A 28 6.02 8.78 -1.78
C PRO A 28 4.81 8.13 -2.48
N GLY A 29 4.86 6.83 -2.81
CA GLY A 29 3.85 6.15 -3.60
C GLY A 29 4.32 5.78 -5.00
N GLY A 30 3.37 5.53 -5.90
CA GLY A 30 3.66 5.16 -7.28
C GLY A 30 2.45 4.51 -7.95
N SER A 31 2.73 3.69 -8.98
CA SER A 31 1.70 2.95 -9.71
C SER A 31 0.88 2.05 -8.77
N VAL A 32 -0.46 2.13 -8.92
CA VAL A 32 -1.42 1.31 -8.19
C VAL A 32 -1.21 -0.17 -8.51
N THR A 33 -1.14 -0.53 -9.78
CA THR A 33 -0.96 -1.93 -10.22
C THR A 33 0.35 -2.53 -9.72
N ALA A 34 1.43 -1.75 -9.73
CA ALA A 34 2.72 -2.17 -9.18
C ALA A 34 2.65 -2.39 -7.66
N GLY A 35 1.91 -1.56 -6.93
CA GLY A 35 1.70 -1.75 -5.49
C GLY A 35 0.79 -2.94 -5.18
N MET A 36 -0.25 -3.18 -5.99
CA MET A 36 -1.12 -4.35 -5.84
C MET A 36 -0.35 -5.67 -6.06
N ALA A 37 0.56 -5.72 -7.03
CA ALA A 37 1.42 -6.89 -7.22
C ALA A 37 2.26 -7.22 -5.98
N ILE A 38 2.79 -6.21 -5.28
CA ILE A 38 3.52 -6.41 -4.01
C ILE A 38 2.56 -6.91 -2.93
N PHE A 39 1.39 -6.28 -2.83
CA PHE A 39 0.37 -6.64 -1.84
C PHE A 39 -0.10 -8.09 -1.97
N ASP A 40 -0.39 -8.55 -3.19
CA ASP A 40 -0.82 -9.92 -3.45
C ASP A 40 0.25 -10.92 -3.01
N VAL A 41 1.53 -10.62 -3.28
CA VAL A 41 2.64 -11.46 -2.86
C VAL A 41 2.81 -11.45 -1.34
N MET A 42 2.66 -10.30 -0.68
CA MET A 42 2.65 -10.22 0.79
C MET A 42 1.56 -11.10 1.42
N ARG A 43 0.45 -11.36 0.71
CA ARG A 43 -0.65 -12.23 1.16
C ARG A 43 -0.49 -13.69 0.74
N HIS A 44 0.30 -13.94 -0.29
CA HIS A 44 0.53 -15.27 -0.84
C HIS A 44 1.60 -16.06 -0.06
N ILE A 45 2.64 -15.37 0.42
CA ILE A 45 3.76 -16.01 1.12
C ILE A 45 3.37 -16.49 2.53
N ARG A 46 4.11 -17.47 3.06
CA ARG A 46 3.86 -18.07 4.38
C ARG A 46 4.35 -17.21 5.55
N PRO A 47 5.53 -16.56 5.49
CA PRO A 47 5.98 -15.68 6.56
C PRO A 47 5.05 -14.51 6.81
N ASP A 48 4.97 -14.10 8.07
CA ASP A 48 4.40 -12.80 8.42
C ASP A 48 5.28 -11.67 7.87
N VAL A 49 4.64 -10.65 7.31
CA VAL A 49 5.31 -9.44 6.84
C VAL A 49 5.14 -8.33 7.87
N SER A 50 6.18 -8.09 8.65
CA SER A 50 6.32 -6.92 9.50
C SER A 50 6.65 -5.69 8.65
N THR A 51 5.98 -4.57 8.87
CA THR A 51 6.21 -3.34 8.10
C THR A 51 6.62 -2.19 9.01
N VAL A 52 7.60 -1.40 8.57
CA VAL A 52 8.15 -0.29 9.35
C VAL A 52 8.26 0.96 8.49
N CYS A 53 7.54 2.02 8.86
CA CYS A 53 7.65 3.30 8.18
C CYS A 53 8.92 4.06 8.61
N VAL A 54 9.74 4.42 7.63
CA VAL A 54 10.97 5.20 7.82
C VAL A 54 10.89 6.43 6.91
N GLY A 55 10.80 7.63 7.50
CA GLY A 55 10.68 8.86 6.71
C GLY A 55 9.26 9.09 6.22
N LEU A 56 8.91 8.62 5.02
CA LEU A 56 7.59 8.86 4.43
C LEU A 56 6.97 7.55 3.91
N ALA A 57 5.71 7.30 4.23
CA ALA A 57 4.88 6.34 3.53
C ALA A 57 3.63 7.06 3.01
N ALA A 58 3.60 7.37 1.72
CA ALA A 58 2.49 8.06 1.08
C ALA A 58 1.81 7.19 0.01
N SER A 59 0.51 7.37 -0.23
CA SER A 59 -0.24 6.71 -1.30
C SER A 59 -0.08 5.17 -1.25
N MET A 60 0.34 4.51 -2.33
CA MET A 60 0.65 3.07 -2.33
C MET A 60 1.72 2.65 -1.32
N GLY A 61 2.61 3.55 -0.90
CA GLY A 61 3.53 3.30 0.21
C GLY A 61 2.79 3.19 1.55
N ALA A 62 1.81 4.07 1.81
CA ALA A 62 0.95 3.99 2.98
C ALA A 62 0.07 2.73 2.95
N PHE A 63 -0.45 2.37 1.78
CA PHE A 63 -1.20 1.14 1.57
C PHE A 63 -0.39 -0.10 1.96
N LEU A 64 0.81 -0.26 1.40
CA LEU A 64 1.67 -1.41 1.69
C LEU A 64 2.13 -1.45 3.15
N LEU A 65 2.40 -0.29 3.76
CA LEU A 65 2.65 -0.19 5.20
C LEU A 65 1.46 -0.73 6.00
N SER A 66 0.23 -0.36 5.63
CA SER A 66 -0.97 -0.82 6.32
C SER A 66 -1.24 -2.33 6.12
N ALA A 67 -0.70 -2.90 5.05
CA ALA A 67 -0.83 -4.30 4.65
C ALA A 67 0.15 -5.25 5.35
N GLY A 68 1.00 -4.79 6.28
CA GLY A 68 1.73 -5.71 7.15
C GLY A 68 0.81 -6.55 8.03
N THR A 69 1.34 -7.63 8.61
CA THR A 69 0.62 -8.47 9.57
C THR A 69 0.12 -7.63 10.75
N LYS A 70 -1.14 -7.85 11.17
CA LYS A 70 -1.74 -7.14 12.31
C LYS A 70 -0.87 -7.31 13.57
N GLY A 71 -0.57 -6.21 14.24
CA GLY A 71 0.33 -6.19 15.42
C GLY A 71 1.82 -6.08 15.09
N LYS A 72 2.22 -6.25 13.82
CA LYS A 72 3.60 -6.13 13.32
C LYS A 72 3.77 -4.94 12.35
N ARG A 73 3.04 -3.85 12.58
CA ARG A 73 3.10 -2.63 11.78
C ARG A 73 3.61 -1.50 12.66
N TYR A 74 4.68 -0.85 12.24
CA TYR A 74 5.42 0.11 13.04
C TYR A 74 5.73 1.39 12.25
N SER A 75 6.00 2.47 12.98
CA SER A 75 6.45 3.72 12.41
C SER A 75 7.50 4.31 13.34
N LEU A 76 8.60 4.81 12.78
CA LEU A 76 9.56 5.58 13.56
C LEU A 76 8.97 6.94 13.99
N PRO A 77 9.47 7.57 15.07
CA PRO A 77 8.86 8.75 15.68
C PRO A 77 8.72 9.97 14.74
N ASN A 78 9.65 10.13 13.80
CA ASN A 78 9.65 11.25 12.85
C ASN A 78 9.04 10.89 11.48
N SER A 79 8.58 9.66 11.31
CA SER A 79 8.00 9.22 10.05
C SER A 79 6.60 9.80 9.85
N ARG A 80 6.23 10.03 8.59
CA ARG A 80 4.92 10.54 8.19
C ARG A 80 4.22 9.51 7.32
N VAL A 81 2.92 9.34 7.59
CA VAL A 81 2.03 8.53 6.76
C VAL A 81 1.02 9.46 6.11
N MET A 82 0.84 9.33 4.79
CA MET A 82 -0.07 10.17 4.00
C MET A 82 -0.93 9.30 3.10
N ILE A 83 -2.24 9.43 3.21
CA ILE A 83 -3.20 8.76 2.33
C ILE A 83 -3.94 9.84 1.56
N HIS A 84 -4.12 9.63 0.26
CA HIS A 84 -4.89 10.48 -0.62
C HIS A 84 -5.58 9.61 -1.68
N GLN A 85 -6.64 10.13 -2.31
CA GLN A 85 -7.28 9.41 -3.42
C GLN A 85 -6.33 9.28 -4.62
N PRO A 86 -6.39 8.19 -5.40
CA PRO A 86 -5.57 8.02 -6.60
C PRO A 86 -5.72 9.22 -7.53
N LEU A 87 -4.60 9.84 -7.89
CA LEU A 87 -4.57 10.90 -8.89
C LEU A 87 -4.54 10.26 -10.28
N CYS A 88 -5.34 10.77 -11.20
CA CYS A 88 -5.43 10.28 -12.58
C CYS A 88 -5.56 11.46 -13.54
N GLY A 89 -4.90 11.34 -14.70
CA GLY A 89 -5.18 12.11 -15.91
C GLY A 89 -5.58 11.13 -17.01
N ALA A 90 -6.61 11.48 -17.78
CA ALA A 90 -7.05 10.72 -18.94
C ALA A 90 -6.83 11.57 -20.20
N GLU A 91 -6.22 10.99 -21.24
CA GLU A 91 -5.93 11.64 -22.51
C GLU A 91 -6.19 10.64 -23.65
N GLY A 92 -6.87 11.07 -24.72
CA GLY A 92 -7.19 10.21 -25.86
C GLY A 92 -8.58 10.49 -26.46
N GLY A 93 -9.02 9.61 -27.36
CA GLY A 93 -10.37 9.65 -27.92
C GLY A 93 -11.43 9.23 -26.89
N GLN A 94 -12.72 9.43 -27.19
CA GLN A 94 -13.81 9.16 -26.24
C GLN A 94 -13.76 7.73 -25.67
N THR A 95 -13.50 6.72 -26.51
CA THR A 95 -13.35 5.33 -26.07
C THR A 95 -12.17 5.09 -25.14
N ASP A 96 -11.04 5.78 -25.34
CA ASP A 96 -9.86 5.63 -24.48
C ASP A 96 -10.11 6.26 -23.11
N ILE A 97 -10.79 7.41 -23.09
CA ILE A 97 -11.24 8.08 -21.87
C ILE A 97 -12.20 7.18 -21.09
N ASP A 98 -13.16 6.55 -21.76
CA ASP A 98 -14.15 5.68 -21.12
C ASP A 98 -13.51 4.40 -20.54
N ILE A 99 -12.50 3.83 -21.21
CA ILE A 99 -11.74 2.67 -20.70
C ILE A 99 -10.92 3.07 -19.47
N GLN A 100 -10.16 4.17 -19.57
CA GLN A 100 -9.34 4.68 -18.46
C GLN A 100 -10.19 5.08 -17.25
N ALA A 101 -11.40 5.62 -17.48
CA ALA A 101 -12.36 5.96 -16.43
C ALA A 101 -12.93 4.71 -15.74
N ASN A 102 -13.25 3.65 -16.49
CA ASN A 102 -13.72 2.39 -15.91
C ASN A 102 -12.62 1.70 -15.08
N GLU A 103 -11.39 1.65 -15.60
CA GLU A 103 -10.24 1.11 -14.88
C GLU A 103 -9.94 1.91 -13.61
N MET A 104 -10.13 3.23 -13.65
CA MET A 104 -10.07 4.10 -12.47
C MET A 104 -11.14 3.74 -11.44
N LEU A 105 -12.40 3.56 -11.85
CA LEU A 105 -13.48 3.20 -10.92
C LEU A 105 -13.21 1.84 -10.26
N HIS A 106 -12.67 0.88 -11.00
CA HIS A 106 -12.21 -0.40 -10.46
C HIS A 106 -11.09 -0.21 -9.43
N HIS A 107 -10.00 0.49 -9.78
CA HIS A 107 -8.90 0.74 -8.84
C HIS A 107 -9.33 1.54 -7.62
N LYS A 108 -10.24 2.51 -7.77
CA LYS A 108 -10.79 3.29 -6.66
C LYS A 108 -11.64 2.41 -5.75
N ALA A 109 -12.48 1.54 -6.28
CA ALA A 109 -13.28 0.61 -5.50
C ALA A 109 -12.39 -0.39 -4.74
N ASP A 110 -11.42 -1.01 -5.41
CA ASP A 110 -10.50 -1.98 -4.81
C ASP A 110 -9.61 -1.34 -3.75
N LEU A 111 -9.04 -0.17 -4.05
CA LEU A 111 -8.23 0.56 -3.09
C LEU A 111 -9.10 1.02 -1.93
N ASN A 112 -10.25 1.65 -2.14
CA ASN A 112 -11.09 2.10 -1.03
C ASN A 112 -11.53 0.92 -0.15
N LEU A 113 -11.93 -0.21 -0.71
CA LEU A 113 -12.31 -1.39 0.05
C LEU A 113 -11.12 -1.94 0.87
N ASN A 114 -9.96 -2.13 0.22
CA ASN A 114 -8.79 -2.68 0.88
C ASN A 114 -8.16 -1.70 1.88
N ILE A 115 -8.14 -0.40 1.56
CA ILE A 115 -7.78 0.71 2.45
C ILE A 115 -8.72 0.69 3.64
N PHE A 116 -10.04 0.72 3.50
CA PHE A 116 -10.97 0.76 4.63
C PHE A 116 -10.79 -0.45 5.57
N LEU A 117 -10.58 -1.64 5.00
CA LEU A 117 -10.31 -2.88 5.75
C LEU A 117 -8.94 -2.88 6.46
N THR A 118 -7.91 -2.25 5.89
CA THR A 118 -6.58 -2.11 6.52
C THR A 118 -6.46 -0.92 7.48
N HIS A 119 -7.24 0.16 7.24
CA HIS A 119 -7.22 1.43 7.99
C HIS A 119 -7.94 1.37 9.33
N ALA A 120 -8.96 0.51 9.50
CA ALA A 120 -9.60 0.30 10.80
C ALA A 120 -8.61 -0.11 11.91
N ALA A 121 -7.39 -0.51 11.55
CA ALA A 121 -6.36 -0.92 12.48
C ALA A 121 -5.14 0.04 12.58
N LEU A 122 -5.18 1.25 11.98
CA LEU A 122 -4.05 2.21 12.01
C LEU A 122 -3.93 2.97 13.35
N LEU A 123 -4.06 2.30 14.49
CA LEU A 123 -3.52 2.78 15.78
C LEU A 123 -2.02 2.46 15.83
N LEU A 124 -1.24 3.12 14.97
CA LEU A 124 0.23 3.06 15.04
C LEU A 124 0.67 3.89 16.25
N LYS A 125 1.34 3.25 17.22
CA LYS A 125 1.70 3.82 18.54
C LYS A 125 2.56 5.11 18.51
N SER A 126 2.98 5.61 17.35
CA SER A 126 3.98 6.68 17.27
C SER A 126 3.95 7.60 16.03
N ALA A 127 2.92 7.58 15.17
CA ALA A 127 2.95 8.33 13.89
C ALA A 127 2.16 9.66 13.93
N CYS A 128 2.80 10.75 13.50
CA CYS A 128 2.14 12.03 13.23
C CYS A 128 1.37 11.94 11.90
N PHE A 129 0.04 11.88 11.97
CA PHE A 129 -0.85 11.85 10.81
C PHE A 129 -0.90 13.22 10.13
N VAL A 130 -0.65 13.28 8.83
CA VAL A 130 -0.98 14.46 8.01
C VAL A 130 -2.03 14.02 6.98
N LEU A 131 -3.30 14.26 7.34
CA LEU A 131 -4.45 14.13 6.46
C LEU A 131 -4.60 15.42 5.65
N PHE A 132 -4.75 15.31 4.33
CA PHE A 132 -5.42 16.36 3.54
C PHE A 132 -6.62 15.73 2.82
N LEU A 133 -7.80 16.17 3.26
CA LEU A 133 -9.21 15.80 2.98
C LEU A 133 -9.63 15.70 1.49
N PRO A 134 -10.87 15.24 1.13
CA PRO A 134 -11.96 14.75 1.99
C PRO A 134 -12.45 13.32 1.65
N LEU A 135 -12.87 12.59 2.69
CA LEU A 135 -13.87 11.53 2.59
C LEU A 135 -15.21 12.21 2.27
N GLN A 136 -15.62 12.26 1.00
CA GLN A 136 -17.01 12.50 0.64
C GLN A 136 -17.56 11.20 0.06
N LEU A 137 -18.12 10.38 0.95
CA LEU A 137 -19.38 9.62 0.82
C LEU A 137 -19.36 8.46 1.84
N LEU A 138 -19.97 8.74 2.99
CA LEU A 138 -21.00 7.86 3.56
C LEU A 138 -22.12 7.64 2.53
#